data_AF-A0A5S5D9P3-F1
#
_entry.id   AF-A0A5S5D9P3-F1
#
_cell.length_a   1.000
_cell.length_b   1.000
_cell.length_c   1.000
_cell.angle_alpha   90.00
_cell.angle_beta   90.00
_cell.angle_gamma   90.00
#
_symmetry.space_group_name_H-M   'P 1'
#
loop_
_entity.id
_entity.type
_entity.pdbx_description
1 polymer ?
#
loop_
_entity_poly.entity_id
_entity_poly.type
_entity_poly.pdbx_seq_one_letter_code
_entity_poly.pdbx_strand_id
1 'polypeptide(L)'
;MKKINLNTLKHLLMSFLVLSLFSDCKEDFSKVIPVSEDEEIDVAYGARKVLLLVVDGARGQSVRDSKSPTISGLLPNAIHTWVGLSEENAQGIAANWTGIFTGVGIAKHGVVDNDFSTNKLDIYPSVFERIVDFDPGAKIELISANQQFIDHYGERATTRLASSDEDVKNKVIASLGAEDQTLITAHFEDVQRAGLESGFDISFSKYKEAIDGFDSRVGEILAALEKREKYQREDWLVIITSSQGGYFEIPQEENDNTVFSNPSVNTFTIMYSPRYNSKFIGKPYIGNRLSGEFMRFNDVKYAELQSENDLFDLGDGDFTIEIKIKKNRGPNNNYRFSHPSIIGKRETWQGGWDREQMFGWVIHLSDDFWVFNGRGDKGYGEVKSDQNQRLNNATWNTITLVGVRRDGERFVRLYTNGVFNREGNITGWGNLDTRWPLRIGFLPTRENWRSDAYLADVKIWKTAMPDDMVRQYSCDIGVDPNHPYYNYLAGYWPIMGTNTEGMIFDEGPYGAHLKLGDPAYPTTMLNDFICSPSTEQLGLLVPRTYDVSAQIISWLKVPRQLSWQMDGRVWLDK
;
A
#
# COMPACT_ATOMS: atom_id res chain seq x y z
N MET A 1 -58.46 50.14 -46.18
CA MET A 1 -59.48 49.39 -45.43
C MET A 1 -59.29 47.89 -45.65
N LYS A 2 -58.76 47.17 -44.66
CA LYS A 2 -59.08 45.76 -44.37
C LYS A 2 -58.62 45.48 -42.94
N LYS A 3 -59.59 45.22 -42.07
CA LYS A 3 -59.43 44.88 -40.65
C LYS A 3 -58.72 43.53 -40.55
N ILE A 4 -57.57 43.48 -39.86
CA ILE A 4 -56.95 42.21 -39.45
C ILE A 4 -57.33 41.93 -37.99
N ASN A 5 -57.67 40.67 -37.75
CA ASN A 5 -58.40 40.13 -36.63
C ASN A 5 -57.50 40.01 -35.37
N LEU A 6 -57.96 40.53 -34.23
CA LEU A 6 -57.19 40.65 -32.97
C LEU A 6 -56.84 39.29 -32.31
N ASN A 7 -57.39 38.17 -32.78
CA ASN A 7 -57.13 36.85 -32.20
C ASN A 7 -55.91 36.11 -32.80
N THR A 8 -55.36 36.58 -33.92
CA THR A 8 -54.09 36.07 -34.48
C THR A 8 -52.85 36.71 -33.87
N LEU A 9 -53.00 37.79 -33.09
CA LEU A 9 -51.88 38.48 -32.43
C LEU A 9 -51.54 37.86 -31.05
N LYS A 10 -52.48 37.15 -30.42
CA LYS A 10 -52.26 36.52 -29.10
C LYS A 10 -51.45 35.22 -29.16
N HIS A 11 -51.46 34.49 -30.28
CA HIS A 11 -50.62 33.30 -30.45
C HIS A 11 -49.21 33.60 -31.03
N LEU A 12 -49.00 34.80 -31.58
CA LEU A 12 -47.67 35.27 -31.99
C LEU A 12 -46.88 35.90 -30.82
N LEU A 13 -47.56 36.47 -29.82
CA LEU A 13 -46.92 37.01 -28.62
C LEU A 13 -46.59 35.97 -27.54
N MET A 14 -47.19 34.77 -27.58
CA MET A 14 -46.92 33.72 -26.59
C MET A 14 -45.84 32.71 -27.04
N SER A 15 -45.40 32.80 -28.30
CA SER A 15 -44.28 32.03 -28.86
C SER A 15 -42.96 32.82 -28.88
N PHE A 16 -42.98 34.13 -28.59
CA PHE A 16 -41.78 34.96 -28.45
C PHE A 16 -41.35 35.22 -26.99
N LEU A 17 -42.09 34.69 -26.00
CA LEU A 17 -41.78 34.86 -24.56
C LEU A 17 -41.12 33.62 -23.92
N VAL A 18 -40.78 32.58 -24.71
CA VAL A 18 -40.11 31.35 -24.21
C VAL A 18 -38.72 31.15 -24.85
N LEU A 19 -38.24 32.09 -25.66
CA LEU A 19 -36.94 32.01 -26.35
C LEU A 19 -35.96 33.14 -26.02
N SER A 20 -36.18 33.87 -24.91
CA SER A 20 -35.28 34.95 -24.45
C SER A 20 -34.68 34.71 -23.06
N LEU A 21 -34.47 33.45 -22.67
CA LEU A 21 -33.84 33.09 -21.38
C LEU A 21 -32.47 32.39 -21.51
N PHE A 22 -31.79 32.47 -22.65
CA PHE A 22 -30.42 31.90 -22.80
C PHE A 22 -29.45 32.78 -23.59
N SER A 23 -29.41 34.08 -23.29
CA SER A 23 -28.32 34.95 -23.75
C SER A 23 -28.11 36.10 -22.77
N ASP A 24 -27.37 35.85 -21.69
CA ASP A 24 -26.37 36.76 -21.13
C ASP A 24 -25.83 36.19 -19.81
N CYS A 25 -24.66 35.57 -19.89
CA CYS A 25 -23.69 35.49 -18.79
C CYS A 25 -22.37 34.96 -19.37
N LYS A 26 -21.70 35.81 -20.16
CA LYS A 26 -20.24 35.77 -20.31
C LYS A 26 -19.72 37.10 -19.79
N GLU A 27 -19.78 37.29 -18.48
CA GLU A 27 -18.86 38.23 -17.85
C GLU A 27 -17.57 37.49 -17.56
N ASP A 28 -16.51 37.94 -18.22
CA ASP A 28 -15.13 37.66 -17.82
C ASP A 28 -15.00 38.00 -16.33
N PHE A 29 -14.52 37.05 -15.53
CA PHE A 29 -14.04 37.34 -14.18
C PHE A 29 -12.71 38.12 -14.28
N SER A 30 -12.76 39.39 -14.69
CA SER A 30 -11.69 40.33 -14.35
C SER A 30 -11.90 40.72 -12.88
N LYS A 31 -11.26 39.98 -11.97
CA LYS A 31 -11.07 40.47 -10.59
C LYS A 31 -10.09 41.64 -10.64
N VAL A 32 -10.59 42.83 -10.98
CA VAL A 32 -9.91 44.08 -10.66
C VAL A 32 -10.20 44.33 -9.19
N ILE A 33 -9.19 44.14 -8.34
CA ILE A 33 -9.23 44.52 -6.93
C ILE A 33 -9.36 46.05 -6.89
N PRO A 34 -10.34 46.64 -6.19
CA PRO A 34 -10.39 48.08 -6.01
C PRO A 34 -9.14 48.52 -5.25
N VAL A 35 -8.41 49.49 -5.80
CA VAL A 35 -7.28 50.12 -5.13
C VAL A 35 -7.84 50.90 -3.94
N SER A 36 -7.64 50.38 -2.72
CA SER A 36 -7.76 51.16 -1.49
C SER A 36 -6.37 51.66 -1.10
N GLU A 37 -6.25 52.97 -0.92
CA GLU A 37 -5.06 53.67 -0.47
C GLU A 37 -4.63 53.18 0.94
N ASP A 38 -3.35 52.83 1.04
CA ASP A 38 -2.45 52.88 2.19
C ASP A 38 -2.94 52.30 3.55
N GLU A 39 -2.91 50.97 3.67
CA GLU A 39 -2.36 50.32 4.87
C GLU A 39 -1.45 49.17 4.41
N GLU A 40 -0.16 49.48 4.26
CA GLU A 40 0.91 48.49 4.11
C GLU A 40 1.02 47.69 5.42
N ILE A 41 0.15 46.70 5.59
CA ILE A 41 0.45 45.60 6.51
C ILE A 41 1.53 44.78 5.81
N ASP A 42 2.80 45.08 6.13
CA ASP A 42 3.95 44.26 5.76
C ASP A 42 3.84 42.91 6.49
N VAL A 43 2.99 42.03 5.97
CA VAL A 43 3.11 40.60 6.24
C VAL A 43 4.31 40.14 5.44
N ALA A 44 5.50 40.38 5.97
CA ALA A 44 6.75 39.86 5.43
C ALA A 44 6.72 38.33 5.46
N TYR A 45 6.14 37.69 4.45
CA TYR A 45 6.39 36.29 4.16
C TYR A 45 7.84 36.19 3.72
N GLY A 46 8.73 35.91 4.68
CA GLY A 46 10.15 35.73 4.43
C GLY A 46 10.45 34.82 3.25
N ALA A 47 11.58 35.07 2.57
CA ALA A 47 11.97 34.31 1.39
C ALA A 47 12.05 32.81 1.74
N ARG A 48 11.27 31.99 1.03
CA ARG A 48 11.17 30.56 1.33
C ARG A 48 12.43 29.84 0.89
N LYS A 49 13.00 29.08 1.81
CA LYS A 49 14.26 28.36 1.62
C LYS A 49 14.13 26.94 2.15
N VAL A 50 14.94 26.05 1.63
CA VAL A 50 14.94 24.65 2.03
C VAL A 50 16.35 24.19 2.34
N LEU A 51 16.48 23.46 3.45
CA LEU A 51 17.66 22.67 3.79
C LEU A 51 17.24 21.20 3.79
N LEU A 52 17.76 20.42 2.84
CA LEU A 52 17.52 18.98 2.74
C LEU A 52 18.76 18.22 3.21
N LEU A 53 18.63 17.46 4.30
CA LEU A 53 19.66 16.58 4.84
C LEU A 53 19.22 15.13 4.63
N VAL A 54 19.89 14.43 3.72
CA VAL A 54 19.66 13.01 3.42
C VAL A 54 20.75 12.19 4.08
N VAL A 55 20.36 11.20 4.88
CA VAL A 55 21.29 10.26 5.53
C VAL A 55 21.01 8.83 5.08
N ASP A 56 22.03 8.15 4.59
CA ASP A 56 21.88 6.78 4.16
C ASP A 56 21.86 5.80 5.33
N GLY A 57 21.04 4.76 5.21
CA GLY A 57 21.03 3.62 6.13
C GLY A 57 20.49 3.88 7.52
N ALA A 58 20.04 5.10 7.82
CA ALA A 58 19.54 5.47 9.14
C ALA A 58 18.12 4.94 9.36
N ARG A 59 18.03 3.71 9.90
CA ARG A 59 16.76 3.06 10.26
C ARG A 59 15.93 3.94 11.20
N GLY A 60 14.68 4.22 10.82
CA GLY A 60 13.84 5.16 11.56
C GLY A 60 13.58 4.79 13.03
N GLN A 61 13.38 3.50 13.32
CA GLN A 61 13.30 2.99 14.69
C GLN A 61 14.59 3.25 15.49
N SER A 62 15.76 3.03 14.88
CA SER A 62 17.05 3.24 15.53
C SER A 62 17.32 4.72 15.85
N VAL A 63 16.94 5.64 14.95
CA VAL A 63 17.04 7.10 15.19
C VAL A 63 16.07 7.55 16.28
N ARG A 64 14.87 6.97 16.36
CA ARG A 64 13.95 7.22 17.49
C ARG A 64 14.56 6.77 18.82
N ASP A 65 15.09 5.55 18.83
CA ASP A 65 15.51 4.88 20.06
C ASP A 65 16.89 5.37 20.54
N SER A 66 17.70 5.98 19.66
CA SER A 66 18.95 6.66 20.02
C SER A 66 18.72 7.90 20.90
N LYS A 67 17.51 8.47 20.86
CA LYS A 67 17.11 9.69 21.61
C LYS A 67 18.08 10.85 21.36
N SER A 68 18.50 10.99 20.10
CA SER A 68 19.49 11.99 19.72
C SER A 68 18.97 13.42 20.00
N PRO A 69 19.74 14.26 20.74
CA PRO A 69 19.22 15.48 21.35
C PRO A 69 18.83 16.55 20.33
N THR A 70 19.58 16.73 19.25
CA THR A 70 19.28 17.75 18.23
C THR A 70 17.99 17.40 17.50
N ILE A 71 17.92 16.19 16.97
CA ILE A 71 16.75 15.64 16.27
C ILE A 71 15.51 15.69 17.17
N SER A 72 15.65 15.29 18.44
CA SER A 72 14.53 15.34 19.41
C SER A 72 14.07 16.77 19.68
N GLY A 73 14.97 17.75 19.66
CA GLY A 73 14.67 19.17 19.84
C GLY A 73 13.83 19.79 18.72
N LEU A 74 13.82 19.19 17.52
CA LEU A 74 13.03 19.67 16.37
C LEU A 74 11.57 19.25 16.43
N LEU A 75 11.26 18.14 17.09
CA LEU A 75 9.94 17.50 17.06
C LEU A 75 8.76 18.40 17.49
N PRO A 76 8.91 19.33 18.45
CA PRO A 76 7.83 20.26 18.83
C PRO A 76 7.33 21.15 17.69
N ASN A 77 8.15 21.43 16.68
CA ASN A 77 7.79 22.25 15.52
C ASN A 77 8.04 21.49 14.21
N ALA A 78 7.72 20.20 14.18
CA ALA A 78 7.93 19.36 13.02
C ALA A 78 6.77 18.41 12.74
N ILE A 79 6.55 18.17 11.45
CA ILE A 79 5.86 16.99 10.96
C ILE A 79 6.90 15.87 10.92
N HIS A 80 6.69 14.78 11.65
CA HIS A 80 7.72 13.75 11.78
C HIS A 80 7.15 12.33 11.84
N THR A 81 7.95 11.37 11.37
CA THR A 81 7.68 9.94 11.48
C THR A 81 8.96 9.16 11.76
N TRP A 82 8.80 8.03 12.44
CA TRP A 82 9.82 7.00 12.64
C TRP A 82 9.53 5.71 11.85
N VAL A 83 8.38 5.69 11.17
CA VAL A 83 7.83 4.54 10.46
C VAL A 83 7.60 4.89 8.98
N GLY A 84 8.41 5.80 8.44
CA GLY A 84 8.44 6.08 7.01
C GLY A 84 8.90 4.86 6.23
N LEU A 85 8.66 4.88 4.92
CA LEU A 85 8.99 3.77 4.03
C LEU A 85 9.79 4.24 2.81
N SER A 86 10.91 3.57 2.57
CA SER A 86 11.58 3.60 1.26
C SER A 86 10.90 2.62 0.29
N GLU A 87 11.42 2.48 -0.93
CA GLU A 87 10.84 1.59 -1.94
C GLU A 87 11.09 0.11 -1.60
N GLU A 88 10.03 -0.70 -1.53
CA GLU A 88 10.11 -2.09 -1.05
C GLU A 88 10.78 -3.05 -2.03
N ASN A 89 10.75 -2.69 -3.32
CA ASN A 89 11.34 -3.49 -4.40
C ASN A 89 12.70 -2.93 -4.87
N ALA A 90 13.26 -1.94 -4.16
CA ALA A 90 14.59 -1.43 -4.44
C ALA A 90 15.63 -2.54 -4.25
N GLN A 91 16.48 -2.74 -5.25
CA GLN A 91 17.62 -3.65 -5.23
C GLN A 91 18.94 -2.92 -4.92
N GLY A 92 18.90 -1.59 -4.87
CA GLY A 92 20.03 -0.72 -4.58
C GLY A 92 19.54 0.62 -4.05
N ILE A 93 20.41 1.32 -3.32
CA ILE A 93 20.08 2.56 -2.63
C ILE A 93 19.76 3.70 -3.60
N ALA A 94 20.32 3.68 -4.80
CA ALA A 94 20.10 4.70 -5.82
C ALA A 94 18.63 4.78 -6.29
N ALA A 95 17.88 3.68 -6.20
CA ALA A 95 16.44 3.70 -6.43
C ALA A 95 15.73 4.65 -5.44
N ASN A 96 16.11 4.60 -4.16
CA ASN A 96 15.53 5.45 -3.12
C ASN A 96 15.98 6.91 -3.23
N TRP A 97 17.25 7.15 -3.54
CA TRP A 97 17.73 8.51 -3.87
C TRP A 97 16.94 9.11 -5.03
N THR A 98 16.72 8.33 -6.10
CA THR A 98 15.95 8.78 -7.26
C THR A 98 14.52 9.14 -6.87
N GLY A 99 13.88 8.35 -5.99
CA GLY A 99 12.57 8.69 -5.44
C GLY A 99 12.57 10.05 -4.73
N ILE A 100 13.55 10.32 -3.86
CA ILE A 100 13.69 11.60 -3.14
C ILE A 100 13.71 12.79 -4.10
N PHE A 101 14.49 12.71 -5.19
CA PHE A 101 14.69 13.83 -6.11
C PHE A 101 13.64 13.94 -7.21
N THR A 102 12.98 12.87 -7.62
CA THR A 102 12.00 12.91 -8.71
C THR A 102 10.56 13.02 -8.20
N GLY A 103 10.31 12.56 -6.99
CA GLY A 103 8.99 12.49 -6.38
C GLY A 103 8.04 11.46 -7.02
N VAL A 104 8.62 10.47 -7.70
CA VAL A 104 7.92 9.30 -8.24
C VAL A 104 8.58 8.01 -7.76
N GLY A 105 7.88 6.87 -7.82
CA GLY A 105 8.42 5.56 -7.43
C GLY A 105 9.14 4.81 -8.57
N ILE A 106 9.71 3.63 -8.24
CA ILE A 106 10.60 2.85 -9.12
C ILE A 106 9.97 2.54 -10.49
N ALA A 107 8.67 2.24 -10.51
CA ALA A 107 7.95 1.92 -11.75
C ALA A 107 7.99 3.07 -12.77
N LYS A 108 8.14 4.32 -12.31
CA LYS A 108 8.20 5.52 -13.14
C LYS A 108 9.63 5.92 -13.46
N HIS A 109 10.48 6.14 -12.46
CA HIS A 109 11.84 6.64 -12.71
C HIS A 109 12.81 5.58 -13.28
N GLY A 110 12.48 4.28 -13.19
CA GLY A 110 13.21 3.19 -13.84
C GLY A 110 14.52 2.76 -13.18
N VAL A 111 15.01 3.47 -12.17
CA VAL A 111 16.20 3.09 -11.38
C VAL A 111 15.79 2.05 -10.34
N VAL A 112 16.21 0.80 -10.51
CA VAL A 112 15.81 -0.33 -9.63
C VAL A 112 16.93 -0.70 -8.64
N ASP A 113 18.18 -0.59 -9.07
CA ASP A 113 19.39 -0.88 -8.29
C ASP A 113 20.37 0.31 -8.35
N ASN A 114 21.68 0.06 -8.24
CA ASN A 114 22.71 1.09 -8.37
C ASN A 114 23.17 1.33 -9.83
N ASP A 115 22.47 0.75 -10.81
CA ASP A 115 22.66 1.00 -12.24
C ASP A 115 21.59 1.96 -12.78
N PHE A 116 22.06 3.04 -13.41
CA PHE A 116 21.21 4.06 -14.02
C PHE A 116 20.96 3.82 -15.52
N SER A 117 21.41 2.72 -16.10
CA SER A 117 21.29 2.45 -17.54
C SER A 117 19.85 2.46 -18.08
N THR A 118 18.86 2.20 -17.23
CA THR A 118 17.42 2.14 -17.57
C THR A 118 16.61 3.29 -16.98
N ASN A 119 17.29 4.32 -16.46
CA ASN A 119 16.63 5.48 -15.86
C ASN A 119 15.75 6.23 -16.88
N LYS A 120 14.74 6.93 -16.38
CA LYS A 120 13.83 7.79 -17.14
C LYS A 120 13.83 9.22 -16.59
N LEU A 121 15.00 9.74 -16.24
CA LEU A 121 15.15 11.07 -15.64
C LEU A 121 14.85 12.20 -16.64
N ASP A 122 14.89 11.92 -17.94
CA ASP A 122 14.40 12.83 -18.99
C ASP A 122 12.88 13.02 -18.94
N ILE A 123 12.13 11.98 -18.55
CA ILE A 123 10.67 12.02 -18.39
C ILE A 123 10.30 12.50 -16.97
N TYR A 124 11.05 12.06 -15.96
CA TYR A 124 10.84 12.37 -14.56
C TYR A 124 12.05 13.13 -14.01
N PRO A 125 12.21 14.42 -14.34
CA PRO A 125 13.38 15.20 -13.94
C PRO A 125 13.41 15.44 -12.45
N SER A 126 14.59 15.81 -11.96
CA SER A 126 14.81 16.13 -10.55
C SER A 126 13.99 17.35 -10.11
N VAL A 127 13.80 17.46 -8.80
CA VAL A 127 13.15 18.61 -8.18
C VAL A 127 13.95 19.90 -8.40
N PHE A 128 15.27 19.80 -8.59
CA PHE A 128 16.13 20.95 -8.88
C PHE A 128 15.78 21.55 -10.23
N GLU A 129 15.64 20.72 -11.25
CA GLU A 129 15.23 21.18 -12.58
C GLU A 129 13.84 21.80 -12.54
N ARG A 130 12.88 21.19 -11.84
CA ARG A 130 11.53 21.76 -11.68
C ARG A 130 11.52 23.13 -10.98
N ILE A 131 12.40 23.32 -9.99
CA ILE A 131 12.55 24.60 -9.29
C ILE A 131 13.16 25.64 -10.23
N VAL A 132 14.24 25.32 -10.93
CA VAL A 132 14.96 26.25 -11.82
C VAL A 132 14.15 26.60 -13.07
N ASP A 133 13.38 25.67 -13.60
CA ASP A 133 12.48 25.93 -14.73
C ASP A 133 11.34 26.89 -14.35
N PHE A 134 10.89 26.85 -13.09
CA PHE A 134 9.90 27.80 -12.57
C PHE A 134 10.50 29.14 -12.18
N ASP A 135 11.64 29.12 -11.49
CA ASP A 135 12.40 30.29 -11.06
C ASP A 135 13.86 30.17 -11.50
N PRO A 136 14.23 30.74 -12.66
CA PRO A 136 15.62 30.72 -13.15
C PRO A 136 16.62 31.44 -12.23
N GLY A 137 16.14 32.24 -11.27
CA GLY A 137 16.97 32.88 -10.24
C GLY A 137 17.26 31.98 -9.05
N ALA A 138 16.64 30.80 -8.94
CA ALA A 138 16.83 29.89 -7.84
C ALA A 138 18.27 29.38 -7.76
N LYS A 139 18.86 29.48 -6.56
CA LYS A 139 20.21 28.99 -6.30
C LYS A 139 20.16 27.70 -5.51
N ILE A 140 20.66 26.63 -6.12
CA ILE A 140 20.60 25.29 -5.57
C ILE A 140 22.03 24.77 -5.39
N GLU A 141 22.32 24.21 -4.23
CA GLU A 141 23.57 23.51 -3.94
C GLU A 141 23.34 22.04 -3.59
N LEU A 142 24.21 21.17 -4.12
CA LEU A 142 24.26 19.74 -3.84
C LEU A 142 25.64 19.36 -3.30
N ILE A 143 25.68 18.84 -2.08
CA ILE A 143 26.91 18.50 -1.36
C ILE A 143 26.85 17.03 -0.98
N SER A 144 27.85 16.24 -1.38
CA SER A 144 27.90 14.80 -1.10
C SER A 144 29.34 14.31 -1.07
N ALA A 145 29.62 13.28 -0.28
CA ALA A 145 30.86 12.51 -0.40
C ALA A 145 30.83 11.49 -1.56
N ASN A 146 29.66 11.28 -2.16
CA ASN A 146 29.44 10.28 -3.20
C ASN A 146 29.43 10.93 -4.59
N GLN A 147 30.40 10.56 -5.44
CA GLN A 147 30.51 11.09 -6.81
C GLN A 147 29.32 10.68 -7.69
N GLN A 148 28.86 9.42 -7.59
CA GLN A 148 27.71 8.93 -8.37
C GLN A 148 26.44 9.71 -8.02
N PHE A 149 26.25 10.05 -6.75
CA PHE A 149 25.13 10.89 -6.29
C PHE A 149 25.18 12.29 -6.93
N ILE A 150 26.37 12.90 -6.98
CA ILE A 150 26.57 14.21 -7.63
C ILE A 150 26.31 14.13 -9.13
N ASP A 151 26.83 13.10 -9.80
CA ASP A 151 26.73 12.96 -11.25
C ASP A 151 25.29 12.80 -11.73
N HIS A 152 24.42 12.15 -10.95
CA HIS A 152 23.03 11.88 -11.33
C HIS A 152 22.00 12.91 -10.84
N TYR A 153 22.28 13.64 -9.76
CA TYR A 153 21.31 14.57 -9.17
C TYR A 153 21.79 16.02 -9.16
N GLY A 154 23.03 16.28 -9.58
CA GLY A 154 23.64 17.62 -9.57
C GLY A 154 23.22 18.53 -10.72
N GLU A 155 22.46 18.03 -11.70
CA GLU A 155 22.00 18.85 -12.81
C GLU A 155 21.13 20.02 -12.31
N ARG A 156 21.37 21.22 -12.87
CA ARG A 156 20.80 22.51 -12.42
C ARG A 156 21.16 22.92 -10.98
N ALA A 157 22.16 22.30 -10.34
CA ALA A 157 22.70 22.70 -9.05
C ALA A 157 24.20 23.00 -9.11
N THR A 158 24.69 23.83 -8.20
CA THR A 158 26.14 23.94 -7.93
C THR A 158 26.55 22.75 -7.07
N THR A 159 27.42 21.88 -7.59
CA THR A 159 27.83 20.64 -6.93
C THR A 159 29.15 20.80 -6.19
N ARG A 160 29.27 20.16 -5.02
CA ARG A 160 30.51 20.15 -4.23
C ARG A 160 30.78 18.74 -3.69
N LEU A 161 31.76 18.07 -4.28
CA LEU A 161 32.25 16.78 -3.78
C LEU A 161 32.97 16.98 -2.45
N ALA A 162 32.62 16.17 -1.45
CA ALA A 162 33.24 16.11 -0.13
C ALA A 162 34.12 14.88 0.03
N SER A 163 35.09 14.92 0.94
CA SER A 163 35.93 13.77 1.28
C SER A 163 35.36 12.87 2.38
N SER A 164 34.39 13.37 3.14
CA SER A 164 33.75 12.68 4.27
C SER A 164 32.49 13.43 4.71
N ASP A 165 31.65 12.84 5.54
CA ASP A 165 30.47 13.49 6.15
C ASP A 165 30.85 14.71 7.00
N GLU A 166 32.05 14.72 7.58
CA GLU A 166 32.59 15.89 8.28
C GLU A 166 32.86 17.06 7.32
N ASP A 167 33.40 16.75 6.15
CA ASP A 167 33.60 17.74 5.08
C ASP A 167 32.27 18.15 4.42
N VAL A 168 31.28 17.25 4.32
CA VAL A 168 29.90 17.59 3.93
C VAL A 168 29.34 18.65 4.86
N LYS A 169 29.39 18.43 6.19
CA LYS A 169 28.95 19.42 7.19
C LYS A 169 29.66 20.76 6.99
N ASN A 170 30.99 20.76 6.90
CA ASN A 170 31.77 22.00 6.74
C ASN A 170 31.39 22.76 5.47
N LYS A 171 31.14 22.05 4.36
CA LYS A 171 30.67 22.66 3.10
C LYS A 171 29.25 23.20 3.19
N VAL A 172 28.35 22.54 3.92
CA VAL A 172 27.00 23.03 4.20
C VAL A 172 27.05 24.32 5.02
N ILE A 173 27.86 24.36 6.09
CA ILE A 173 28.04 25.57 6.90
C ILE A 173 28.59 26.72 6.04
N ALA A 174 29.56 26.45 5.16
CA ALA A 174 30.06 27.44 4.23
C ALA A 174 28.98 27.92 3.23
N SER A 175 28.12 27.03 2.74
CA SER A 175 26.99 27.34 1.87
C SER A 175 25.95 28.23 2.58
N LEU A 176 25.66 27.92 3.85
CA LEU A 176 24.84 28.75 4.72
C LEU A 176 25.45 30.12 5.04
N GLY A 177 26.73 30.36 4.72
CA GLY A 177 27.32 31.70 4.74
C GLY A 177 26.93 32.58 3.54
N ALA A 178 26.45 31.99 2.43
CA ALA A 178 26.04 32.74 1.25
C ALA A 178 24.62 33.33 1.40
N GLU A 179 24.42 34.56 0.94
CA GLU A 179 23.20 35.33 1.26
C GLU A 179 21.94 34.96 0.46
N ASP A 180 22.00 34.05 -0.53
CA ASP A 180 20.92 33.89 -1.51
C ASP A 180 20.61 32.45 -1.96
N GLN A 181 20.99 31.43 -1.18
CA GLN A 181 20.61 30.05 -1.47
C GLN A 181 19.10 29.81 -1.36
N THR A 182 18.49 29.19 -2.37
CA THR A 182 17.08 28.75 -2.37
C THR A 182 16.95 27.37 -1.74
N LEU A 183 17.85 26.45 -2.09
CA LEU A 183 17.85 25.07 -1.63
C LEU A 183 19.28 24.59 -1.42
N ILE A 184 19.58 24.06 -0.23
CA ILE A 184 20.85 23.38 0.05
C ILE A 184 20.53 21.92 0.33
N THR A 185 21.16 21.02 -0.40
CA THR A 185 21.04 19.57 -0.21
C THR A 185 22.37 18.99 0.23
N ALA A 186 22.34 18.19 1.29
CA ALA A 186 23.50 17.49 1.84
C ALA A 186 23.22 15.99 1.97
N HIS A 187 24.19 15.18 1.58
CA HIS A 187 24.11 13.72 1.62
C HIS A 187 25.20 13.14 2.52
N PHE A 188 24.81 12.27 3.44
CA PHE A 188 25.65 11.67 4.48
C PHE A 188 25.62 10.14 4.41
N GLU A 189 26.78 9.50 4.51
CA GLU A 189 26.95 8.04 4.31
C GLU A 189 27.56 7.31 5.52
N ASP A 190 27.99 8.02 6.57
CA ASP A 190 28.66 7.42 7.73
C ASP A 190 27.78 6.37 8.43
N VAL A 191 26.47 6.64 8.54
CA VAL A 191 25.51 5.73 9.19
C VAL A 191 25.34 4.44 8.38
N GLN A 192 25.16 4.53 7.07
CA GLN A 192 25.12 3.38 6.17
C GLN A 192 26.41 2.56 6.26
N ARG A 193 27.57 3.21 6.24
CA ARG A 193 28.87 2.54 6.33
C ARG A 193 29.01 1.78 7.65
N ALA A 194 28.66 2.40 8.78
CA ALA A 194 28.67 1.75 10.08
C ALA A 194 27.67 0.57 10.16
N GLY A 195 26.50 0.72 9.53
CA GLY A 195 25.48 -0.33 9.43
C GLY A 195 25.95 -1.53 8.61
N LEU A 196 26.61 -1.29 7.47
CA LEU A 196 27.22 -2.35 6.65
C LEU A 196 28.37 -3.06 7.38
N GLU A 197 29.16 -2.33 8.17
CA GLU A 197 30.27 -2.90 8.93
C GLU A 197 29.84 -3.73 10.15
N SER A 198 28.73 -3.37 10.81
CA SER A 198 28.39 -3.92 12.13
C SER A 198 26.94 -4.38 12.32
N GLY A 199 25.98 -3.79 11.61
CA GLY A 199 24.54 -4.04 11.76
C GLY A 199 23.74 -2.75 11.89
N PHE A 200 22.47 -2.76 11.45
CA PHE A 200 21.60 -1.58 11.36
C PHE A 200 20.69 -1.39 12.59
N ASP A 201 21.24 -1.60 13.79
CA ASP A 201 20.54 -1.31 15.04
C ASP A 201 21.45 -0.68 16.11
N ILE A 202 20.86 0.09 17.02
CA ILE A 202 21.58 0.74 18.12
C ILE A 202 22.16 -0.24 19.14
N SER A 203 21.79 -1.53 19.08
CA SER A 203 22.50 -2.60 19.81
C SER A 203 23.97 -2.71 19.38
N PHE A 204 24.31 -2.24 18.17
CA PHE A 204 25.69 -2.17 17.68
C PHE A 204 26.27 -0.78 17.95
N SER A 205 27.32 -0.72 18.79
CA SER A 205 27.88 0.56 19.26
C SER A 205 28.36 1.45 18.12
N LYS A 206 29.05 0.89 17.11
CA LYS A 206 29.52 1.64 15.92
C LYS A 206 28.37 2.32 15.17
N TYR A 207 27.26 1.63 14.98
CA TYR A 207 26.10 2.18 14.28
C TYR A 207 25.41 3.25 15.12
N LYS A 208 25.27 3.02 16.44
CA LYS A 208 24.76 4.04 17.36
C LYS A 208 25.65 5.30 17.36
N GLU A 209 26.97 5.14 17.44
CA GLU A 209 27.94 6.26 17.39
C GLU A 209 27.84 7.03 16.07
N ALA A 210 27.60 6.35 14.94
CA ALA A 210 27.38 7.02 13.67
C ALA A 210 26.09 7.86 13.65
N ILE A 211 25.00 7.36 14.25
CA ILE A 211 23.75 8.12 14.42
C ILE A 211 23.98 9.35 15.32
N ASP A 212 24.68 9.18 16.44
CA ASP A 212 25.00 10.29 17.37
C ASP A 212 25.92 11.34 16.69
N GLY A 213 26.85 10.87 15.86
CA GLY A 213 27.71 11.72 15.03
C GLY A 213 26.92 12.50 13.98
N PHE A 214 25.97 11.87 13.32
CA PHE A 214 25.05 12.56 12.40
C PHE A 214 24.22 13.63 13.12
N ASP A 215 23.62 13.30 14.28
CA ASP A 215 22.87 14.28 15.10
C ASP A 215 23.71 15.50 15.50
N SER A 216 24.96 15.26 15.91
CA SER A 216 25.88 16.33 16.27
C SER A 216 26.16 17.27 15.09
N ARG A 217 26.37 16.71 13.88
CA ARG A 217 26.57 17.49 12.65
C ARG A 217 25.32 18.27 12.26
N VAL A 218 24.14 17.69 12.40
CA VAL A 218 22.86 18.40 12.23
C VAL A 218 22.80 19.60 13.18
N GLY A 219 23.20 19.43 14.45
CA GLY A 219 23.21 20.51 15.44
C GLY A 219 24.11 21.68 15.04
N GLU A 220 25.33 21.38 14.55
CA GLU A 220 26.25 22.41 14.04
C GLU A 220 25.69 23.14 12.81
N ILE A 221 25.05 22.41 11.88
CA ILE A 221 24.43 22.98 10.68
C ILE A 221 23.27 23.91 11.07
N LEU A 222 22.40 23.48 11.99
CA LEU A 222 21.27 24.29 12.47
C LEU A 222 21.76 25.54 13.22
N ALA A 223 22.81 25.40 14.04
CA ALA A 223 23.42 26.54 14.71
C ALA A 223 24.02 27.56 13.72
N ALA A 224 24.56 27.11 12.57
CA ALA A 224 25.00 27.99 11.50
C ALA A 224 23.82 28.64 10.75
N LEU A 225 22.76 27.88 10.51
CA LEU A 225 21.52 28.36 9.88
C LEU A 225 20.89 29.52 10.68
N GLU A 226 20.76 29.36 12.01
CA GLU A 226 20.19 30.38 12.90
C GLU A 226 21.05 31.64 13.02
N LYS A 227 22.36 31.55 12.73
CA LYS A 227 23.31 32.68 12.76
C LYS A 227 23.33 33.51 11.48
N ARG A 228 22.58 33.12 10.44
CA ARG A 228 22.52 33.88 9.19
C ARG A 228 21.97 35.28 9.45
N GLU A 229 22.59 36.30 8.84
CA GLU A 229 22.20 37.71 9.01
C GLU A 229 20.72 37.96 8.65
N LYS A 230 20.22 37.26 7.63
CA LYS A 230 18.84 37.40 7.14
C LYS A 230 17.88 36.35 7.70
N TYR A 231 18.28 35.51 8.66
CA TYR A 231 17.47 34.38 9.16
C TYR A 231 16.03 34.79 9.52
N GLN A 232 15.85 35.94 10.19
CA GLN A 232 14.53 36.46 10.58
C GLN A 232 13.62 36.85 9.40
N ARG A 233 14.18 37.09 8.21
CA ARG A 233 13.47 37.41 6.97
C ARG A 233 13.43 36.23 6.00
N GLU A 234 13.89 35.06 6.44
CA GLU A 234 13.89 33.82 5.67
C GLU A 234 12.90 32.84 6.29
N ASP A 235 12.22 32.06 5.45
CA ASP A 235 11.26 31.05 5.90
C ASP A 235 11.82 29.67 5.52
N TRP A 236 12.58 29.08 6.45
CA TRP A 236 13.27 27.82 6.23
C TRP A 236 12.38 26.62 6.54
N LEU A 237 12.38 25.67 5.61
CA LEU A 237 11.98 24.28 5.84
C LEU A 237 13.25 23.43 5.90
N VAL A 238 13.47 22.79 7.04
CA VAL A 238 14.53 21.78 7.20
C VAL A 238 13.89 20.41 7.06
N ILE A 239 14.31 19.65 6.05
CA ILE A 239 13.90 18.25 5.86
C ILE A 239 15.09 17.37 6.22
N ILE A 240 14.93 16.49 7.21
CA ILE A 240 15.91 15.47 7.57
C ILE A 240 15.27 14.12 7.32
N THR A 241 15.86 13.32 6.45
CA THR A 241 15.26 12.05 6.02
C THR A 241 16.33 11.02 5.76
N SER A 242 15.98 9.76 5.98
CA SER A 242 16.81 8.64 5.55
C SER A 242 16.44 8.20 4.13
N SER A 243 17.42 7.86 3.29
CA SER A 243 17.15 7.27 1.97
C SER A 243 16.56 5.86 2.09
N GLN A 244 17.05 5.08 3.05
CA GLN A 244 16.59 3.73 3.35
C GLN A 244 16.94 3.38 4.80
N GLY A 245 16.36 2.28 5.30
CA GLY A 245 16.83 1.65 6.53
C GLY A 245 18.01 0.72 6.25
N GLY A 246 18.07 -0.40 6.96
CA GLY A 246 19.02 -1.46 6.66
C GLY A 246 18.64 -2.76 7.33
N TYR A 247 19.23 -3.86 6.86
CA TYR A 247 18.87 -5.18 7.34
C TYR A 247 19.19 -5.34 8.82
N PHE A 248 18.19 -5.77 9.57
CA PHE A 248 18.31 -6.17 10.96
C PHE A 248 17.32 -7.31 11.18
N GLU A 249 17.71 -8.35 11.91
CA GLU A 249 16.79 -9.41 12.29
C GLU A 249 16.00 -8.93 13.52
N ILE A 250 14.73 -8.60 13.32
CA ILE A 250 13.86 -8.20 14.43
C ILE A 250 13.41 -9.41 15.25
N PRO A 251 13.16 -9.23 16.56
CA PRO A 251 12.50 -10.24 17.37
C PRO A 251 11.17 -10.67 16.76
N GLN A 252 10.82 -11.95 16.89
CA GLN A 252 9.61 -12.52 16.26
C GLN A 252 8.34 -11.84 16.77
N GLU A 253 8.32 -11.39 18.02
CA GLU A 253 7.24 -10.66 18.66
C GLU A 253 7.03 -9.24 18.09
N GLU A 254 8.05 -8.65 17.48
CA GLU A 254 7.98 -7.37 16.77
C GLU A 254 7.57 -7.54 15.30
N ASN A 255 7.63 -8.77 14.78
CA ASN A 255 7.27 -9.07 13.40
C ASN A 255 5.75 -9.17 13.23
N ASP A 256 5.13 -8.09 12.74
CA ASP A 256 3.72 -8.06 12.40
C ASP A 256 3.37 -8.59 11.00
N ASN A 257 4.34 -9.11 10.27
CA ASN A 257 4.21 -9.61 8.91
C ASN A 257 3.73 -8.56 7.88
N THR A 258 3.84 -7.27 8.20
CA THR A 258 3.56 -6.15 7.29
C THR A 258 4.87 -5.50 6.83
N VAL A 259 4.77 -4.48 5.96
CA VAL A 259 5.94 -3.70 5.54
C VAL A 259 6.65 -3.01 6.71
N PHE A 260 5.94 -2.70 7.81
CA PHE A 260 6.51 -2.03 8.97
C PHE A 260 7.42 -2.92 9.81
N SER A 261 7.39 -4.24 9.60
CA SER A 261 8.33 -5.17 10.22
C SER A 261 9.55 -5.47 9.36
N ASN A 262 9.73 -4.76 8.23
CA ASN A 262 10.92 -4.87 7.38
C ASN A 262 11.92 -3.72 7.67
N PRO A 263 13.02 -3.97 8.40
CA PRO A 263 13.97 -2.93 8.77
C PRO A 263 14.69 -2.29 7.58
N SER A 264 14.85 -3.01 6.47
CA SER A 264 15.54 -2.50 5.28
C SER A 264 14.82 -1.33 4.63
N VAL A 265 13.50 -1.23 4.79
CA VAL A 265 12.69 -0.15 4.21
C VAL A 265 12.25 0.89 5.24
N ASN A 266 12.52 0.66 6.53
CA ASN A 266 12.09 1.56 7.59
C ASN A 266 12.94 2.85 7.61
N THR A 267 12.33 3.95 7.19
CA THR A 267 12.93 5.29 7.18
C THR A 267 12.36 6.17 8.29
N PHE A 268 13.07 7.27 8.59
CA PHE A 268 12.49 8.41 9.30
C PHE A 268 12.41 9.61 8.37
N THR A 269 11.52 10.55 8.70
CA THR A 269 11.47 11.86 8.06
C THR A 269 11.01 12.88 9.07
N ILE A 270 11.70 14.02 9.11
CA ILE A 270 11.41 15.18 9.93
C ILE A 270 11.35 16.38 9.00
N MET A 271 10.21 17.04 8.97
CA MET A 271 9.98 18.29 8.24
C MET A 271 9.77 19.38 9.29
N TYR A 272 10.82 20.15 9.55
CA TYR A 272 10.88 21.16 10.60
C TYR A 272 10.79 22.57 10.02
N SER A 273 10.00 23.40 10.68
CA SER A 273 10.02 24.85 10.51
C SER A 273 9.62 25.49 11.84
N PRO A 274 10.22 26.63 12.26
CA PRO A 274 9.82 27.32 13.49
C PRO A 274 8.33 27.69 13.57
N ARG A 275 7.62 27.67 12.43
CA ARG A 275 6.19 28.00 12.30
C ARG A 275 5.27 26.79 12.35
N TYR A 276 5.80 25.57 12.24
CA TYR A 276 4.99 24.36 12.23
C TYR A 276 4.52 24.01 13.63
N ASN A 277 3.32 23.44 13.69
CA ASN A 277 2.85 22.72 14.87
C ASN A 277 3.40 21.29 14.84
N SER A 278 3.62 20.69 16.01
CA SER A 278 4.02 19.29 16.07
C SER A 278 2.95 18.38 15.46
N LYS A 279 3.35 17.53 14.51
CA LYS A 279 2.51 16.45 13.99
C LYS A 279 3.31 15.16 13.91
N PHE A 280 2.97 14.21 14.77
CA PHE A 280 3.52 12.87 14.70
C PHE A 280 2.69 11.99 13.76
N ILE A 281 3.35 11.40 12.75
CA ILE A 281 2.76 10.39 11.89
C ILE A 281 3.24 9.02 12.38
N GLY A 282 2.40 8.39 13.20
CA GLY A 282 2.62 7.06 13.75
C GLY A 282 2.26 5.95 12.78
N LYS A 283 2.52 4.72 13.22
CA LYS A 283 2.12 3.51 12.50
C LYS A 283 0.60 3.47 12.35
N PRO A 284 0.05 3.31 11.14
CA PRO A 284 -1.39 3.29 10.94
C PRO A 284 -2.02 2.02 11.53
N TYR A 285 -3.35 1.99 11.59
CA TYR A 285 -4.08 0.77 11.90
C TYR A 285 -3.87 -0.26 10.79
N ILE A 286 -3.35 -1.44 11.15
CA ILE A 286 -2.95 -2.51 10.21
C ILE A 286 -3.92 -3.71 10.21
N GLY A 287 -5.09 -3.58 10.85
CA GLY A 287 -6.14 -4.60 10.92
C GLY A 287 -6.34 -5.19 12.32
N ASN A 288 -7.33 -6.07 12.44
CA ASN A 288 -7.56 -6.90 13.64
C ASN A 288 -6.60 -8.09 13.65
N ARG A 289 -6.41 -8.73 14.81
CA ARG A 289 -5.64 -9.98 14.89
C ARG A 289 -6.57 -11.19 14.95
N LEU A 290 -6.21 -12.22 14.20
CA LEU A 290 -6.77 -13.56 14.32
C LEU A 290 -5.76 -14.42 15.09
N SER A 291 -6.09 -14.71 16.34
CA SER A 291 -5.26 -15.48 17.27
C SER A 291 -5.90 -16.81 17.61
N GLY A 292 -5.09 -17.86 17.65
CA GLY A 292 -5.58 -19.21 17.93
C GLY A 292 -4.59 -20.28 17.49
N GLU A 293 -4.99 -21.53 17.69
CA GLU A 293 -4.26 -22.68 17.19
C GLU A 293 -4.83 -23.09 15.83
N PHE A 294 -4.00 -23.14 14.79
CA PHE A 294 -4.46 -23.36 13.42
C PHE A 294 -3.81 -24.58 12.78
N MET A 295 -4.61 -25.30 11.99
CA MET A 295 -4.10 -26.38 11.15
C MET A 295 -3.43 -25.83 9.89
N ARG A 296 -2.25 -26.38 9.59
CA ARG A 296 -1.54 -26.10 8.34
C ARG A 296 -1.92 -27.12 7.27
N PHE A 297 -2.55 -26.67 6.19
CA PHE A 297 -2.85 -27.44 4.98
C PHE A 297 -1.69 -27.30 3.99
N ASN A 298 -0.59 -28.00 4.29
CA ASN A 298 0.56 -28.10 3.39
C ASN A 298 0.61 -29.46 2.69
N ASP A 299 1.24 -29.49 1.52
CA ASP A 299 1.42 -30.70 0.71
C ASP A 299 0.08 -31.37 0.34
N VAL A 300 -0.15 -32.61 0.77
CA VAL A 300 -1.34 -33.41 0.46
C VAL A 300 -2.37 -33.43 1.58
N LYS A 301 -2.26 -32.54 2.58
CA LYS A 301 -3.17 -32.52 3.73
C LYS A 301 -4.58 -32.06 3.34
N TYR A 302 -5.58 -32.75 3.85
CA TYR A 302 -6.99 -32.43 3.60
C TYR A 302 -7.92 -32.83 4.75
N ALA A 303 -9.12 -32.27 4.73
CA ALA A 303 -10.27 -32.70 5.52
C ALA A 303 -11.47 -32.92 4.61
N GLU A 304 -12.21 -34.01 4.79
CA GLU A 304 -13.27 -34.44 3.87
C GLU A 304 -14.55 -34.87 4.58
N LEU A 305 -15.68 -34.49 4.00
CA LEU A 305 -17.01 -34.93 4.45
C LEU A 305 -17.18 -36.44 4.23
N GLN A 306 -17.60 -37.17 5.27
CA GLN A 306 -17.64 -38.64 5.23
C GLN A 306 -18.89 -39.24 4.57
N SER A 307 -19.95 -38.44 4.41
CA SER A 307 -21.18 -38.86 3.74
C SER A 307 -21.48 -37.95 2.55
N GLU A 308 -21.93 -38.54 1.45
CA GLU A 308 -22.44 -37.79 0.32
C GLU A 308 -23.71 -37.02 0.74
N ASN A 309 -23.75 -35.73 0.46
CA ASN A 309 -24.96 -34.91 0.55
C ASN A 309 -24.93 -33.77 -0.49
N ASP A 310 -26.11 -33.18 -0.68
CA ASP A 310 -26.41 -32.06 -1.59
C ASP A 310 -26.32 -30.69 -0.90
N LEU A 311 -25.91 -30.65 0.37
CA LEU A 311 -25.90 -29.42 1.15
C LEU A 311 -24.94 -28.38 0.54
N PHE A 312 -23.77 -28.85 0.08
CA PHE A 312 -22.70 -28.02 -0.50
C PHE A 312 -22.64 -28.07 -2.03
N ASP A 313 -23.66 -28.64 -2.66
CA ASP A 313 -23.89 -28.51 -4.08
C ASP A 313 -24.28 -27.06 -4.42
N LEU A 314 -23.66 -26.51 -5.47
CA LEU A 314 -23.91 -25.12 -5.89
C LEU A 314 -25.07 -25.02 -6.88
N GLY A 315 -25.47 -26.13 -7.49
CA GLY A 315 -26.57 -26.23 -8.44
C GLY A 315 -26.53 -25.13 -9.49
N ASP A 316 -27.73 -24.61 -9.76
CA ASP A 316 -27.99 -23.38 -10.49
C ASP A 316 -28.41 -22.22 -9.56
N GLY A 317 -28.30 -22.42 -8.25
CA GLY A 317 -28.76 -21.50 -7.21
C GLY A 317 -27.76 -20.41 -6.86
N ASP A 318 -28.21 -19.54 -5.96
CA ASP A 318 -27.40 -18.50 -5.35
C ASP A 318 -26.63 -19.07 -4.15
N PHE A 319 -25.41 -18.60 -3.93
CA PHE A 319 -24.54 -19.09 -2.86
C PHE A 319 -23.48 -18.07 -2.48
N THR A 320 -22.92 -18.23 -1.29
CA THR A 320 -21.73 -17.52 -0.85
C THR A 320 -20.78 -18.50 -0.18
N ILE A 321 -19.50 -18.45 -0.53
CA ILE A 321 -18.43 -19.20 0.15
C ILE A 321 -17.41 -18.19 0.65
N GLU A 322 -17.09 -18.21 1.95
CA GLU A 322 -16.07 -17.36 2.57
C GLU A 322 -15.02 -18.23 3.27
N ILE A 323 -13.75 -17.85 3.13
CA ILE A 323 -12.61 -18.57 3.70
C ILE A 323 -11.57 -17.58 4.19
N LYS A 324 -11.05 -17.78 5.41
CA LYS A 324 -9.82 -17.13 5.83
C LYS A 324 -8.62 -17.97 5.44
N ILE A 325 -7.66 -17.35 4.78
CA ILE A 325 -6.46 -18.00 4.27
C ILE A 325 -5.22 -17.19 4.59
N LYS A 326 -4.23 -17.84 5.21
CA LYS A 326 -2.88 -17.30 5.39
C LYS A 326 -1.89 -18.18 4.63
N LYS A 327 -1.30 -17.63 3.57
CA LYS A 327 -0.27 -18.29 2.77
C LYS A 327 1.05 -18.35 3.55
N ASN A 328 1.73 -19.49 3.48
CA ASN A 328 3.15 -19.61 3.85
C ASN A 328 4.03 -19.53 2.60
N ARG A 329 5.34 -19.52 2.79
CA ARG A 329 6.28 -19.66 1.67
C ARG A 329 6.20 -21.09 1.14
N GLY A 330 5.92 -21.23 -0.15
CA GLY A 330 5.94 -22.50 -0.86
C GLY A 330 7.36 -22.97 -1.19
N PRO A 331 7.50 -24.04 -2.01
CA PRO A 331 8.80 -24.67 -2.30
C PRO A 331 9.87 -23.75 -2.90
N ASN A 332 9.45 -22.69 -3.61
CA ASN A 332 10.36 -21.71 -4.23
C ASN A 332 10.72 -20.56 -3.26
N ASN A 333 10.52 -20.76 -1.95
CA ASN A 333 10.76 -19.77 -0.89
C ASN A 333 10.04 -18.43 -1.13
N ASN A 334 8.85 -18.46 -1.74
CA ASN A 334 8.01 -17.30 -2.00
C ASN A 334 6.53 -17.62 -1.71
N TYR A 335 5.66 -16.61 -1.73
CA TYR A 335 4.22 -16.78 -1.45
C TYR A 335 3.37 -17.01 -2.71
N ARG A 336 4.01 -17.37 -3.83
CA ARG A 336 3.38 -17.59 -5.12
C ARG A 336 3.14 -19.08 -5.32
N PHE A 337 1.92 -19.41 -5.72
CA PHE A 337 1.49 -20.80 -5.84
C PHE A 337 0.96 -21.10 -7.24
N SER A 338 1.17 -22.32 -7.73
CA SER A 338 0.68 -22.74 -9.04
C SER A 338 -0.38 -23.82 -8.87
N HIS A 339 -1.65 -23.41 -8.87
CA HIS A 339 -2.85 -24.26 -8.87
C HIS A 339 -3.12 -25.20 -7.67
N PRO A 340 -2.60 -25.01 -6.44
CA PRO A 340 -2.99 -25.88 -5.35
C PRO A 340 -4.41 -25.56 -4.88
N SER A 341 -5.23 -26.59 -4.69
CA SER A 341 -6.59 -26.47 -4.18
C SER A 341 -6.60 -26.00 -2.73
N ILE A 342 -7.64 -25.24 -2.40
CA ILE A 342 -7.93 -24.75 -1.04
C ILE A 342 -9.21 -25.39 -0.50
N ILE A 343 -10.23 -25.49 -1.35
CA ILE A 343 -11.49 -26.17 -1.04
C ILE A 343 -12.14 -26.58 -2.36
N GLY A 344 -12.90 -27.66 -2.38
CA GLY A 344 -13.79 -27.95 -3.49
C GLY A 344 -14.68 -29.15 -3.23
N LYS A 345 -15.66 -29.31 -4.10
CA LYS A 345 -16.54 -30.48 -4.15
C LYS A 345 -16.45 -31.02 -5.58
N ARG A 346 -15.49 -31.92 -5.78
CA ARG A 346 -15.11 -32.57 -7.05
C ARG A 346 -14.13 -33.70 -6.74
N GLU A 347 -14.11 -34.78 -7.53
CA GLU A 347 -13.23 -35.94 -7.30
C GLU A 347 -11.74 -35.60 -7.31
N THR A 348 -11.29 -34.85 -8.33
CA THR A 348 -9.91 -34.49 -8.58
C THR A 348 -9.82 -33.02 -9.00
N TRP A 349 -8.67 -32.39 -8.79
CA TRP A 349 -8.43 -31.02 -9.24
C TRP A 349 -8.27 -30.95 -10.77
N GLN A 350 -7.66 -31.94 -11.44
CA GLN A 350 -7.67 -32.02 -12.92
C GLN A 350 -8.73 -33.00 -13.38
N GLY A 351 -9.36 -32.75 -14.53
CA GLY A 351 -10.07 -33.81 -15.24
C GLY A 351 -9.10 -34.94 -15.60
N GLY A 352 -9.39 -36.16 -15.18
CA GLY A 352 -8.58 -37.34 -15.48
C GLY A 352 -9.23 -38.21 -16.54
N TRP A 353 -8.65 -38.16 -17.75
CA TRP A 353 -8.82 -39.08 -18.88
C TRP A 353 -10.12 -39.02 -19.69
N ASP A 354 -9.95 -38.51 -20.91
CA ASP A 354 -10.63 -38.77 -22.18
C ASP A 354 -12.15 -39.00 -22.30
N ARG A 355 -12.96 -39.33 -21.26
CA ARG A 355 -14.40 -39.63 -21.45
C ARG A 355 -15.36 -39.29 -20.31
N GLU A 356 -14.93 -38.89 -19.12
CA GLU A 356 -15.89 -38.64 -18.02
C GLU A 356 -16.06 -37.14 -17.71
N GLN A 357 -17.30 -36.67 -17.80
CA GLN A 357 -17.69 -35.33 -17.38
C GLN A 357 -17.65 -35.30 -15.84
N MET A 358 -16.66 -34.61 -15.29
CA MET A 358 -16.52 -34.44 -13.84
C MET A 358 -17.13 -33.12 -13.42
N PHE A 359 -18.37 -33.17 -12.94
CA PHE A 359 -19.06 -31.99 -12.43
C PHE A 359 -18.54 -31.63 -11.03
N GLY A 360 -18.64 -30.34 -10.72
CA GLY A 360 -18.23 -29.80 -9.45
C GLY A 360 -17.44 -28.51 -9.58
N TRP A 361 -16.90 -28.09 -8.45
CA TRP A 361 -16.26 -26.80 -8.31
C TRP A 361 -15.09 -26.86 -7.36
N VAL A 362 -14.24 -25.86 -7.46
CA VAL A 362 -13.04 -25.77 -6.65
C VAL A 362 -12.49 -24.36 -6.61
N ILE A 363 -11.89 -24.01 -5.48
CA ILE A 363 -11.14 -22.79 -5.26
C ILE A 363 -9.67 -23.16 -5.10
N HIS A 364 -8.78 -22.47 -5.82
CA HIS A 364 -7.34 -22.72 -5.78
C HIS A 364 -6.53 -21.42 -5.82
N LEU A 365 -5.24 -21.53 -5.52
CA LEU A 365 -4.29 -20.42 -5.65
C LEU A 365 -3.68 -20.35 -7.05
N SER A 366 -3.33 -19.15 -7.49
CA SER A 366 -2.60 -18.91 -8.74
C SER A 366 -1.76 -17.64 -8.61
N ASP A 367 -0.44 -17.78 -8.60
CA ASP A 367 0.53 -16.71 -8.34
C ASP A 367 0.23 -16.00 -7.00
N ASP A 368 0.03 -14.67 -7.03
CA ASP A 368 -0.38 -13.87 -5.87
C ASP A 368 -1.92 -13.81 -5.69
N PHE A 369 -2.67 -14.62 -6.46
CA PHE A 369 -4.13 -14.57 -6.61
C PHE A 369 -4.82 -15.87 -6.22
N TRP A 370 -6.14 -15.87 -6.32
CA TRP A 370 -6.99 -17.05 -6.17
C TRP A 370 -8.01 -17.14 -7.30
N VAL A 371 -8.54 -18.32 -7.51
CA VAL A 371 -9.36 -18.65 -8.68
C VAL A 371 -10.49 -19.57 -8.27
N PHE A 372 -11.68 -19.28 -8.78
CA PHE A 372 -12.79 -20.20 -8.79
C PHE A 372 -12.83 -20.92 -10.13
N ASN A 373 -12.83 -22.25 -10.12
CA ASN A 373 -12.98 -23.09 -11.30
C ASN A 373 -14.20 -23.99 -11.14
N GLY A 374 -15.02 -24.07 -12.18
CA GLY A 374 -16.25 -24.84 -12.18
C GLY A 374 -16.44 -25.62 -13.47
N ARG A 375 -17.07 -26.78 -13.36
CA ARG A 375 -17.53 -27.59 -14.47
C ARG A 375 -18.93 -28.11 -14.18
N GLY A 376 -19.87 -27.76 -15.04
CA GLY A 376 -21.24 -28.24 -14.96
C GLY A 376 -21.65 -29.06 -16.17
N ASP A 377 -22.94 -29.36 -16.25
CA ASP A 377 -23.56 -30.17 -17.30
C ASP A 377 -23.52 -29.54 -18.70
N LYS A 378 -23.39 -28.22 -18.78
CA LYS A 378 -23.41 -27.46 -20.05
C LYS A 378 -22.07 -26.84 -20.43
N GLY A 379 -21.18 -26.60 -19.47
CA GLY A 379 -19.91 -25.93 -19.73
C GLY A 379 -18.98 -25.90 -18.53
N TYR A 380 -17.83 -25.25 -18.70
CA TYR A 380 -16.79 -25.14 -17.69
C TYR A 380 -15.97 -23.87 -17.87
N GLY A 381 -15.22 -23.49 -16.85
CA GLY A 381 -14.28 -22.39 -16.94
C GLY A 381 -13.72 -21.98 -15.59
N GLU A 382 -13.11 -20.80 -15.57
CA GLU A 382 -12.56 -20.19 -14.37
C GLU A 382 -12.85 -18.69 -14.30
N VAL A 383 -12.99 -18.18 -13.09
CA VAL A 383 -12.98 -16.75 -12.78
C VAL A 383 -11.83 -16.53 -11.81
N LYS A 384 -10.83 -15.76 -12.26
CA LYS A 384 -9.57 -15.53 -11.56
C LYS A 384 -9.50 -14.10 -11.03
N SER A 385 -9.09 -13.95 -9.78
CA SER A 385 -8.80 -12.63 -9.21
C SER A 385 -7.55 -12.03 -9.86
N ASP A 386 -7.48 -10.70 -9.95
CA ASP A 386 -6.40 -10.00 -10.64
C ASP A 386 -5.62 -9.03 -9.72
N GLN A 387 -4.73 -8.24 -10.34
CA GLN A 387 -3.86 -7.26 -9.68
C GLN A 387 -4.58 -6.26 -8.79
N ASN A 388 -5.90 -6.04 -8.96
CA ASN A 388 -6.65 -5.09 -8.17
C ASN A 388 -6.82 -5.53 -6.72
N GLN A 389 -6.72 -6.83 -6.41
CA GLN A 389 -6.70 -7.34 -5.03
C GLN A 389 -5.90 -8.66 -4.92
N ARG A 390 -4.58 -8.54 -4.71
CA ARG A 390 -3.69 -9.67 -4.38
C ARG A 390 -3.94 -10.17 -2.96
N LEU A 391 -3.65 -11.45 -2.72
CA LEU A 391 -3.58 -11.96 -1.35
C LEU A 391 -2.31 -11.43 -0.69
N ASN A 392 -2.46 -10.74 0.44
CA ASN A 392 -1.33 -10.30 1.25
C ASN A 392 -0.50 -11.50 1.70
N ASN A 393 0.81 -11.30 1.71
CA ASN A 393 1.74 -12.32 2.16
C ASN A 393 1.81 -12.33 3.68
N ALA A 394 2.00 -13.53 4.25
CA ALA A 394 2.24 -13.73 5.69
C ALA A 394 1.16 -13.21 6.67
N THR A 395 0.04 -12.66 6.19
CA THR A 395 -1.12 -12.24 7.00
C THR A 395 -2.36 -13.01 6.57
N TRP A 396 -3.40 -13.00 7.40
CA TRP A 396 -4.68 -13.60 7.06
C TRP A 396 -5.41 -12.74 6.04
N ASN A 397 -5.86 -13.37 4.97
CA ASN A 397 -6.77 -12.78 4.00
C ASN A 397 -8.13 -13.44 4.10
N THR A 398 -9.19 -12.72 3.76
CA THR A 398 -10.51 -13.33 3.53
C THR A 398 -10.76 -13.37 2.03
N ILE A 399 -11.12 -14.54 1.50
CA ILE A 399 -11.63 -14.69 0.14
C ILE A 399 -13.11 -15.03 0.20
N THR A 400 -13.91 -14.30 -0.58
CA THR A 400 -15.36 -14.49 -0.64
C THR A 400 -15.79 -14.65 -2.10
N LEU A 401 -16.49 -15.74 -2.38
CA LEU A 401 -17.08 -16.07 -3.66
C LEU A 401 -18.60 -15.95 -3.54
N VAL A 402 -19.23 -15.10 -4.32
CA VAL A 402 -20.69 -14.95 -4.37
C VAL A 402 -21.20 -15.41 -5.73
N GLY A 403 -22.00 -16.47 -5.75
CA GLY A 403 -22.77 -16.89 -6.91
C GLY A 403 -24.15 -16.25 -6.88
N VAL A 404 -24.50 -15.48 -7.92
CA VAL A 404 -25.74 -14.70 -7.98
C VAL A 404 -26.40 -14.79 -9.34
N ARG A 405 -27.72 -14.94 -9.35
CA ARG A 405 -28.55 -14.76 -10.55
C ARG A 405 -29.08 -13.34 -10.65
N ARG A 406 -28.90 -12.74 -11.82
CA ARG A 406 -29.37 -11.39 -12.13
C ARG A 406 -29.86 -11.37 -13.58
N ASP A 407 -31.09 -10.91 -13.79
CA ASP A 407 -31.69 -10.71 -15.11
C ASP A 407 -31.65 -11.96 -16.04
N GLY A 408 -31.84 -13.15 -15.46
CA GLY A 408 -31.84 -14.42 -16.20
C GLY A 408 -30.44 -14.97 -16.51
N GLU A 409 -29.39 -14.24 -16.12
CA GLU A 409 -28.00 -14.68 -16.19
C GLU A 409 -27.49 -15.10 -14.80
N ARG A 410 -26.39 -15.86 -14.79
CA ARG A 410 -25.70 -16.31 -13.59
C ARG A 410 -24.27 -15.79 -13.58
N PHE A 411 -23.87 -15.21 -12.46
CA PHE A 411 -22.54 -14.65 -12.25
C PHE A 411 -21.88 -15.24 -11.02
N VAL A 412 -20.56 -15.22 -11.02
CA VAL A 412 -19.76 -15.34 -9.79
C VAL A 412 -18.94 -14.09 -9.59
N ARG A 413 -18.90 -13.62 -8.35
CA ARG A 413 -18.21 -12.40 -7.92
C ARG A 413 -17.17 -12.78 -6.88
N LEU A 414 -15.96 -12.28 -7.08
CA LEU A 414 -14.81 -12.52 -6.21
C LEU A 414 -14.54 -11.27 -5.38
N TYR A 415 -14.32 -11.46 -4.08
CA TYR A 415 -13.92 -10.43 -3.15
C TYR A 415 -12.70 -10.90 -2.37
N THR A 416 -11.77 -9.99 -2.13
CA THR A 416 -10.62 -10.23 -1.27
C THR A 416 -10.65 -9.17 -0.17
N ASN A 417 -10.59 -9.59 1.09
CA ASN A 417 -10.66 -8.72 2.27
C ASN A 417 -11.87 -7.77 2.26
N GLY A 418 -13.04 -8.27 1.83
CA GLY A 418 -14.28 -7.49 1.73
C GLY A 418 -14.34 -6.51 0.55
N VAL A 419 -13.31 -6.44 -0.30
CA VAL A 419 -13.25 -5.57 -1.47
C VAL A 419 -13.54 -6.36 -2.74
N PHE A 420 -14.48 -5.86 -3.55
CA PHE A 420 -14.80 -6.44 -4.86
C PHE A 420 -13.55 -6.49 -5.75
N ASN A 421 -13.30 -7.65 -6.36
CA ASN A 421 -12.21 -7.84 -7.30
C ASN A 421 -12.73 -8.02 -8.74
N ARG A 422 -13.56 -9.03 -8.99
CA ARG A 422 -13.97 -9.41 -10.35
C ARG A 422 -15.34 -10.07 -10.37
N GLU A 423 -16.05 -9.92 -11.48
CA GLU A 423 -17.27 -10.66 -11.80
C GLU A 423 -17.05 -11.44 -13.11
N GLY A 424 -17.59 -12.66 -13.18
CA GLY A 424 -17.59 -13.49 -14.39
C GLY A 424 -18.97 -14.10 -14.62
N ASN A 425 -19.45 -14.03 -15.87
CA ASN A 425 -20.68 -14.68 -16.29
C ASN A 425 -20.43 -16.19 -16.45
N ILE A 426 -21.21 -17.00 -15.73
CA ILE A 426 -21.13 -18.47 -15.70
C ILE A 426 -22.43 -19.12 -16.18
N THR A 427 -23.32 -18.37 -16.84
CA THR A 427 -24.62 -18.86 -17.33
C THR A 427 -24.47 -20.11 -18.19
N GLY A 428 -23.43 -20.15 -19.03
CA GLY A 428 -23.15 -21.29 -19.91
C GLY A 428 -22.61 -22.55 -19.20
N TRP A 429 -22.30 -22.50 -17.89
CA TRP A 429 -21.73 -23.65 -17.19
C TRP A 429 -22.79 -24.66 -16.76
N GLY A 430 -24.02 -24.21 -16.53
CA GLY A 430 -25.13 -25.06 -16.09
C GLY A 430 -24.99 -25.52 -14.64
N ASN A 431 -25.53 -26.71 -14.35
CA ASN A 431 -25.59 -27.28 -13.01
C ASN A 431 -24.21 -27.80 -12.59
N LEU A 432 -23.71 -27.30 -11.44
CA LEU A 432 -22.40 -27.62 -10.87
C LEU A 432 -22.43 -28.75 -9.80
N ASP A 433 -23.55 -29.44 -9.64
CA ASP A 433 -23.75 -30.48 -8.63
C ASP A 433 -22.86 -31.70 -8.84
N THR A 434 -22.49 -32.35 -7.76
CA THR A 434 -21.66 -33.55 -7.83
C THR A 434 -21.86 -34.48 -6.64
N ARG A 435 -21.73 -35.79 -6.87
CA ARG A 435 -21.77 -36.78 -5.79
C ARG A 435 -20.56 -36.74 -4.87
N TRP A 436 -19.44 -36.18 -5.35
CA TRP A 436 -18.18 -36.18 -4.59
C TRP A 436 -18.28 -35.34 -3.31
N PRO A 437 -17.64 -35.76 -2.22
CA PRO A 437 -17.72 -35.06 -0.95
C PRO A 437 -17.03 -33.70 -1.00
N LEU A 438 -17.46 -32.80 -0.13
CA LEU A 438 -16.75 -31.54 0.11
C LEU A 438 -15.41 -31.84 0.76
N ARG A 439 -14.35 -31.22 0.24
CA ARG A 439 -12.99 -31.33 0.76
C ARG A 439 -12.35 -29.97 0.96
N ILE A 440 -11.75 -29.75 2.13
CA ILE A 440 -10.89 -28.60 2.45
C ILE A 440 -9.44 -29.05 2.36
N GLY A 441 -8.58 -28.25 1.73
CA GLY A 441 -7.17 -28.56 1.45
C GLY A 441 -6.96 -29.28 0.12
N PHE A 442 -6.12 -30.30 0.14
CA PHE A 442 -5.67 -31.00 -1.06
C PHE A 442 -6.78 -31.81 -1.77
N LEU A 443 -7.03 -31.50 -3.04
CA LEU A 443 -7.78 -32.32 -3.97
C LEU A 443 -6.83 -33.15 -4.83
N PRO A 444 -7.13 -34.44 -5.09
CA PRO A 444 -6.27 -35.31 -5.86
C PRO A 444 -5.92 -34.73 -7.24
N THR A 445 -4.65 -34.78 -7.62
CA THR A 445 -4.15 -34.25 -8.89
C THR A 445 -2.94 -35.06 -9.37
N ARG A 446 -2.67 -35.08 -10.68
CA ARG A 446 -1.47 -35.71 -11.26
C ARG A 446 -0.25 -34.80 -11.22
N GLU A 447 -0.49 -33.52 -11.06
CA GLU A 447 0.56 -32.51 -10.98
C GLU A 447 1.10 -32.41 -9.57
N ASN A 448 2.27 -31.79 -9.46
CA ASN A 448 2.84 -31.45 -8.17
C ASN A 448 2.27 -30.16 -7.57
N TRP A 449 0.97 -29.91 -7.76
CA TRP A 449 0.29 -28.74 -7.20
C TRP A 449 0.03 -28.97 -5.71
N ARG A 450 0.79 -28.27 -4.86
CA ARG A 450 0.80 -28.41 -3.40
C ARG A 450 0.62 -27.06 -2.73
N SER A 451 -0.34 -26.97 -1.82
CA SER A 451 -0.55 -25.76 -1.02
C SER A 451 0.47 -25.71 0.11
N ASP A 452 0.65 -24.50 0.63
CA ASP A 452 1.18 -24.32 1.97
C ASP A 452 0.48 -23.11 2.59
N ALA A 453 -0.62 -23.38 3.28
CA ALA A 453 -1.46 -22.35 3.87
C ALA A 453 -2.12 -22.82 5.16
N TYR A 454 -2.47 -21.86 6.01
CA TYR A 454 -3.45 -22.04 7.06
C TYR A 454 -4.82 -21.63 6.53
N LEU A 455 -5.84 -22.42 6.87
CA LEU A 455 -7.23 -22.14 6.53
C LEU A 455 -8.03 -22.04 7.82
N ALA A 456 -8.94 -21.09 7.89
CA ALA A 456 -9.81 -20.86 9.03
C ALA A 456 -11.16 -20.31 8.58
N ASP A 457 -12.15 -20.40 9.47
CA ASP A 457 -13.43 -19.72 9.38
C ASP A 457 -14.12 -19.93 8.02
N VAL A 458 -14.16 -21.18 7.57
CA VAL A 458 -14.76 -21.58 6.29
C VAL A 458 -16.26 -21.60 6.44
N LYS A 459 -16.95 -20.81 5.62
CA LYS A 459 -18.40 -20.63 5.70
C LYS A 459 -19.03 -20.81 4.33
N ILE A 460 -20.17 -21.47 4.29
CA ILE A 460 -20.97 -21.64 3.08
C ILE A 460 -22.42 -21.25 3.37
N TRP A 461 -22.97 -20.33 2.59
CA TRP A 461 -24.37 -19.93 2.64
C TRP A 461 -25.08 -20.27 1.32
N LYS A 462 -26.36 -20.63 1.42
CA LYS A 462 -27.24 -20.93 0.26
C LYS A 462 -27.98 -19.69 -0.23
N THR A 463 -27.28 -18.56 -0.27
CA THR A 463 -27.78 -17.27 -0.74
C THR A 463 -26.62 -16.40 -1.23
N ALA A 464 -26.91 -15.44 -2.12
CA ALA A 464 -25.94 -14.45 -2.55
C ALA A 464 -25.88 -13.29 -1.54
N MET A 465 -24.71 -13.06 -0.93
CA MET A 465 -24.50 -11.88 -0.10
C MET A 465 -24.29 -10.62 -0.96
N PRO A 466 -24.94 -9.49 -0.62
CA PRO A 466 -24.69 -8.22 -1.30
C PRO A 466 -23.36 -7.59 -0.88
N ASP A 467 -22.89 -6.62 -1.68
CA ASP A 467 -21.53 -6.04 -1.56
C ASP A 467 -21.26 -5.37 -0.22
N ASP A 468 -22.25 -4.70 0.34
CA ASP A 468 -22.18 -4.05 1.64
C ASP A 468 -22.00 -5.07 2.78
N MET A 469 -22.67 -6.21 2.69
CA MET A 469 -22.56 -7.29 3.68
C MET A 469 -21.20 -7.99 3.59
N VAL A 470 -20.73 -8.30 2.37
CA VAL A 470 -19.38 -8.86 2.18
C VAL A 470 -18.33 -7.90 2.74
N ARG A 471 -18.44 -6.60 2.44
CA ARG A 471 -17.52 -5.59 2.97
C ARG A 471 -17.54 -5.50 4.49
N GLN A 472 -18.73 -5.57 5.09
CA GLN A 472 -18.92 -5.41 6.52
C GLN A 472 -18.37 -6.59 7.32
N TYR A 473 -18.64 -7.83 6.88
CA TYR A 473 -18.43 -9.02 7.70
C TYR A 473 -17.17 -9.84 7.35
N SER A 474 -16.54 -9.64 6.19
CA SER A 474 -15.42 -10.50 5.78
C SER A 474 -14.22 -10.49 6.74
N CYS A 475 -14.05 -9.45 7.54
CA CYS A 475 -12.94 -9.33 8.48
C CYS A 475 -13.33 -9.71 9.93
N ASP A 476 -14.58 -10.11 10.16
CA ASP A 476 -15.06 -10.66 11.44
C ASP A 476 -14.67 -12.12 11.59
N ILE A 477 -14.54 -12.58 12.83
CA ILE A 477 -14.19 -13.96 13.16
C ILE A 477 -15.46 -14.69 13.59
N GLY A 478 -15.73 -15.83 12.96
CA GLY A 478 -16.92 -16.63 13.20
C GLY A 478 -18.15 -16.07 12.50
N VAL A 479 -19.33 -16.54 12.94
CA VAL A 479 -20.63 -16.06 12.46
C VAL A 479 -21.48 -15.66 13.65
N ASP A 480 -21.77 -14.36 13.80
CA ASP A 480 -22.68 -13.88 14.83
C ASP A 480 -24.09 -14.47 14.58
N PRO A 481 -24.77 -15.04 15.60
CA PRO A 481 -26.16 -15.49 15.46
C PRO A 481 -27.15 -14.41 14.98
N ASN A 482 -26.81 -13.12 15.14
CA ASN A 482 -27.58 -11.98 14.65
C ASN A 482 -27.18 -11.54 13.22
N HIS A 483 -26.27 -12.26 12.56
CA HIS A 483 -25.88 -11.96 11.18
C HIS A 483 -27.14 -11.97 10.28
N PRO A 484 -27.36 -10.96 9.42
CA PRO A 484 -28.60 -10.84 8.64
C PRO A 484 -28.91 -12.06 7.76
N TYR A 485 -27.87 -12.81 7.39
CA TYR A 485 -27.96 -14.02 6.57
C TYR A 485 -27.69 -15.33 7.34
N TYR A 486 -27.71 -15.31 8.68
CA TYR A 486 -27.45 -16.50 9.52
C TYR A 486 -28.34 -17.69 9.14
N ASN A 487 -29.62 -17.44 8.86
CA ASN A 487 -30.60 -18.48 8.48
C ASN A 487 -30.28 -19.18 7.15
N TYR A 488 -29.38 -18.63 6.33
CA TYR A 488 -28.94 -19.24 5.07
C TYR A 488 -27.62 -19.99 5.21
N LEU A 489 -27.03 -20.04 6.41
CA LEU A 489 -25.78 -20.74 6.67
C LEU A 489 -25.98 -22.26 6.53
N ALA A 490 -25.22 -22.87 5.64
CA ALA A 490 -25.24 -24.31 5.38
C ALA A 490 -24.09 -25.05 6.05
N GLY A 491 -22.94 -24.40 6.26
CA GLY A 491 -21.81 -24.97 6.98
C GLY A 491 -20.87 -23.89 7.47
N TYR A 492 -20.31 -24.09 8.66
CA TYR A 492 -19.35 -23.22 9.29
C TYR A 492 -18.29 -24.06 10.02
N TRP A 493 -17.08 -24.08 9.48
CA TRP A 493 -15.92 -24.72 10.11
C TRP A 493 -14.94 -23.64 10.59
N PRO A 494 -14.82 -23.42 11.90
CA PRO A 494 -13.84 -22.48 12.44
C PRO A 494 -12.39 -22.86 12.07
N ILE A 495 -12.09 -24.18 12.06
CA ILE A 495 -10.74 -24.74 11.87
C ILE A 495 -9.73 -24.08 12.83
N MET A 496 -10.16 -23.90 14.08
CA MET A 496 -9.38 -23.34 15.19
C MET A 496 -9.42 -24.28 16.38
N GLY A 497 -8.29 -24.44 17.06
CA GLY A 497 -8.11 -25.31 18.23
C GLY A 497 -7.43 -26.65 17.90
N THR A 498 -7.32 -27.52 18.90
CA THR A 498 -6.74 -28.85 18.75
C THR A 498 -7.71 -29.80 18.02
N ASN A 499 -7.17 -30.60 17.10
CA ASN A 499 -7.96 -31.63 16.43
C ASN A 499 -8.29 -32.73 17.45
N THR A 500 -9.51 -32.74 17.97
CA THR A 500 -10.00 -33.87 18.76
C THR A 500 -10.46 -34.95 17.80
N GLU A 501 -9.89 -36.15 17.92
CA GLU A 501 -10.30 -37.36 17.19
C GLU A 501 -10.13 -37.32 15.65
N GLY A 502 -9.29 -36.43 15.13
CA GLY A 502 -9.03 -36.33 13.69
C GLY A 502 -10.20 -35.75 12.88
N MET A 503 -11.00 -34.89 13.51
CA MET A 503 -12.16 -34.22 12.91
C MET A 503 -11.99 -32.69 12.89
N ILE A 504 -12.64 -32.05 11.93
CA ILE A 504 -12.96 -30.62 11.92
C ILE A 504 -14.46 -30.49 12.11
N PHE A 505 -14.88 -29.86 13.20
CA PHE A 505 -16.29 -29.71 13.52
C PHE A 505 -16.92 -28.56 12.73
N ASP A 506 -18.01 -28.87 12.04
CA ASP A 506 -19.03 -27.90 11.64
C ASP A 506 -19.79 -27.38 12.87
N GLU A 507 -19.66 -26.11 13.18
CA GLU A 507 -20.43 -25.37 14.19
C GLU A 507 -21.69 -24.72 13.59
N GLY A 508 -21.95 -24.96 12.30
CA GLY A 508 -23.18 -24.58 11.63
C GLY A 508 -24.39 -25.47 12.00
N PRO A 509 -25.58 -25.12 11.47
CA PRO A 509 -26.84 -25.74 11.90
C PRO A 509 -26.99 -27.22 11.51
N TYR A 510 -26.16 -27.75 10.61
CA TYR A 510 -26.30 -29.11 10.07
C TYR A 510 -25.26 -30.12 10.58
N GLY A 511 -24.22 -29.67 11.30
CA GLY A 511 -23.22 -30.56 11.90
C GLY A 511 -22.46 -31.43 10.88
N ALA A 512 -22.20 -30.91 9.69
CA ALA A 512 -21.48 -31.58 8.60
C ALA A 512 -19.95 -31.63 8.87
N HIS A 513 -19.56 -32.36 9.91
CA HIS A 513 -18.15 -32.48 10.32
C HIS A 513 -17.29 -33.14 9.25
N LEU A 514 -16.03 -32.70 9.13
CA LEU A 514 -15.06 -33.21 8.15
C LEU A 514 -14.04 -34.09 8.87
N LYS A 515 -13.64 -35.20 8.26
CA LYS A 515 -12.57 -36.06 8.77
C LYS A 515 -11.25 -35.71 8.12
N LEU A 516 -10.19 -35.63 8.91
CA LEU A 516 -8.84 -35.42 8.42
C LEU A 516 -8.32 -36.64 7.66
N GLY A 517 -7.50 -36.40 6.64
CA GLY A 517 -6.75 -37.46 5.97
C GLY A 517 -5.79 -38.20 6.91
N ASP A 518 -5.30 -37.52 7.96
CA ASP A 518 -4.54 -38.10 9.06
C ASP A 518 -4.93 -37.38 10.37
N PRO A 519 -5.31 -38.11 11.44
CA PRO A 519 -5.65 -37.51 12.73
C PRO A 519 -4.48 -36.76 13.40
N ALA A 520 -3.23 -37.02 12.99
CA ALA A 520 -2.02 -36.46 13.59
C ALA A 520 -1.52 -35.16 12.92
N TYR A 521 -2.32 -34.51 12.06
CA TYR A 521 -1.91 -33.23 11.47
C TYR A 521 -1.60 -32.18 12.55
N PRO A 522 -0.40 -31.56 12.51
CA PRO A 522 0.02 -30.61 13.54
C PRO A 522 -0.73 -29.29 13.40
N THR A 523 -0.86 -28.63 14.53
CA THR A 523 -1.41 -27.29 14.70
C THR A 523 -0.30 -26.31 15.08
N THR A 524 -0.53 -25.01 14.89
CA THR A 524 0.43 -23.95 15.23
C THR A 524 -0.32 -22.79 15.85
N MET A 525 0.19 -22.27 16.97
CA MET A 525 -0.31 -21.03 17.56
C MET A 525 0.10 -19.85 16.67
N LEU A 526 -0.88 -19.11 16.15
CA LEU A 526 -0.67 -17.89 15.39
C LEU A 526 -1.40 -16.73 16.05
N ASN A 527 -0.90 -15.51 15.83
CA ASN A 527 -1.49 -14.25 16.31
C ASN A 527 -1.23 -13.15 15.28
N ASP A 528 -1.65 -13.40 14.05
CA ASP A 528 -1.37 -12.59 12.86
C ASP A 528 -2.56 -11.68 12.52
N PHE A 529 -2.28 -10.59 11.79
CA PHE A 529 -3.32 -9.67 11.33
C PHE A 529 -4.23 -10.30 10.27
N ILE A 530 -5.51 -9.92 10.30
CA ILE A 530 -6.52 -10.27 9.31
C ILE A 530 -6.99 -9.06 8.53
N CYS A 531 -7.16 -9.24 7.22
CA CYS A 531 -7.52 -8.17 6.29
C CYS A 531 -6.56 -6.97 6.41
N SER A 532 -5.28 -7.23 6.68
CA SER A 532 -4.30 -6.14 6.77
C SER A 532 -4.28 -5.37 5.44
N PRO A 533 -4.18 -4.03 5.43
CA PRO A 533 -4.04 -3.31 4.18
C PRO A 533 -2.77 -3.76 3.44
N SER A 534 -2.81 -3.72 2.12
CA SER A 534 -1.63 -4.04 1.30
C SER A 534 -0.48 -3.07 1.59
N THR A 535 0.75 -3.50 1.30
CA THR A 535 1.95 -2.66 1.41
C THR A 535 1.78 -1.30 0.73
N GLU A 536 1.18 -1.26 -0.45
CA GLU A 536 0.89 -0.02 -1.19
C GLU A 536 -0.04 0.90 -0.39
N GLN A 537 -1.15 0.36 0.13
CA GLN A 537 -2.10 1.12 0.96
C GLN A 537 -1.47 1.60 2.27
N LEU A 538 -0.65 0.79 2.93
CA LEU A 538 0.07 1.18 4.15
C LEU A 538 1.10 2.29 3.84
N GLY A 539 1.80 2.18 2.72
CA GLY A 539 2.69 3.23 2.22
C GLY A 539 1.99 4.55 1.96
N LEU A 540 0.74 4.51 1.51
CA LEU A 540 -0.13 5.69 1.41
C LEU A 540 -0.62 6.22 2.76
N LEU A 541 -0.11 5.76 3.91
CA LEU A 541 -0.48 6.32 5.23
C LEU A 541 0.71 6.87 6.02
N VAL A 542 1.94 6.70 5.53
CA VAL A 542 3.17 7.22 6.15
C VAL A 542 4.03 7.96 5.12
N PRO A 543 4.92 8.87 5.55
CA PRO A 543 5.87 9.51 4.65
C PRO A 543 6.71 8.49 3.89
N ARG A 544 6.82 8.71 2.58
CA ARG A 544 7.69 7.93 1.71
C ARG A 544 8.83 8.79 1.18
N THR A 545 9.93 8.16 0.76
CA THR A 545 11.10 8.88 0.22
C THR A 545 10.73 9.85 -0.89
N TYR A 546 9.81 9.46 -1.77
CA TYR A 546 9.32 10.31 -2.86
C TYR A 546 8.37 11.46 -2.43
N ASP A 547 7.93 11.52 -1.17
CA ASP A 547 7.15 12.67 -0.65
C ASP A 547 8.03 13.92 -0.47
N VAL A 548 9.35 13.75 -0.31
CA VAL A 548 10.30 14.85 -0.07
C VAL A 548 10.23 15.89 -1.19
N SER A 549 10.29 15.45 -2.45
CA SER A 549 10.15 16.34 -3.61
C SER A 549 8.84 17.13 -3.59
N ALA A 550 7.73 16.47 -3.25
CA ALA A 550 6.41 17.12 -3.19
C ALA A 550 6.35 18.17 -2.07
N GLN A 551 6.96 17.88 -0.92
CA GLN A 551 7.08 18.82 0.19
C GLN A 551 7.91 20.05 -0.22
N ILE A 552 9.04 19.86 -0.90
CA ILE A 552 9.94 20.94 -1.35
C ILE A 552 9.22 21.90 -2.30
N ILE A 553 8.60 21.38 -3.37
CA ILE A 553 7.91 22.25 -4.35
C ILE A 553 6.74 23.00 -3.71
N SER A 554 6.00 22.34 -2.80
CA SER A 554 4.89 22.96 -2.08
C SER A 554 5.39 24.09 -1.17
N TRP A 555 6.48 23.87 -0.45
CA TRP A 555 7.10 24.89 0.37
C TRP A 555 7.55 26.08 -0.48
N LEU A 556 8.33 25.84 -1.53
CA LEU A 556 8.85 26.89 -2.43
C LEU A 556 7.78 27.56 -3.31
N LYS A 557 6.50 27.18 -3.19
CA LYS A 557 5.39 27.68 -4.02
C LYS A 557 5.57 27.39 -5.52
N VAL A 558 6.33 26.35 -5.87
CA VAL A 558 6.44 25.90 -7.26
C VAL A 558 5.13 25.20 -7.63
N PRO A 559 4.36 25.68 -8.63
CA PRO A 559 3.07 25.10 -8.99
C PRO A 559 3.22 23.67 -9.51
N ARG A 560 2.67 22.70 -8.78
CA ARG A 560 2.68 21.29 -9.18
C ARG A 560 1.92 21.09 -10.48
N GLN A 561 2.59 20.52 -11.49
CA GLN A 561 1.97 20.19 -12.77
C GLN A 561 1.42 18.76 -12.78
N LEU A 562 0.23 18.55 -13.36
CA LEU A 562 -0.34 17.22 -13.53
C LEU A 562 0.53 16.33 -14.44
N SER A 563 1.21 16.94 -15.41
CA SER A 563 2.10 16.26 -16.35
C SER A 563 3.31 15.60 -15.66
N TRP A 564 3.70 16.05 -14.46
CA TRP A 564 4.80 15.45 -13.72
C TRP A 564 4.45 14.07 -13.15
N GLN A 565 3.15 13.73 -13.06
CA GLN A 565 2.67 12.46 -12.54
C GLN A 565 3.31 12.06 -11.20
N MET A 566 3.62 13.03 -10.34
CA MET A 566 4.27 12.77 -9.05
C MET A 566 3.43 11.84 -8.18
N ASP A 567 4.08 10.85 -7.57
CA ASP A 567 3.48 9.97 -6.56
C ASP A 567 3.51 10.62 -5.18
N GLY A 568 4.51 11.47 -4.95
CA GLY A 568 4.68 12.19 -3.69
C GLY A 568 3.50 13.09 -3.33
N ARG A 569 3.22 13.16 -2.03
CA ARG A 569 2.21 14.02 -1.43
C ARG A 569 2.83 15.00 -0.44
N VAL A 570 2.07 16.05 -0.15
CA VAL A 570 2.43 17.07 0.83
C VAL A 570 1.84 16.67 2.17
N TRP A 571 2.66 16.74 3.21
CA TRP A 571 2.22 16.56 4.59
C TRP A 571 2.01 17.94 5.22
N LEU A 572 0.82 18.13 5.80
CA LEU A 572 0.42 19.36 6.49
C LEU A 572 0.48 19.15 7.99
N ASP A 573 0.83 20.18 8.75
CA ASP A 573 0.89 20.16 10.22
C ASP A 573 -0.50 20.26 10.87
N LYS A 574 -1.54 20.57 10.09
CA LYS A 574 -2.96 20.60 10.47
C LYS A 574 -3.83 19.95 9.42
#